data_AF-A0A838L1T5-F1
#
_entry.id   AF-A0A838L1T5-F1
#
_cell.length_a   1.000
_cell.length_b   1.000
_cell.length_c   1.000
_cell.angle_alpha   90.00
_cell.angle_beta   90.00
_cell.angle_gamma   90.00
#
_symmetry.space_group_name_H-M   'P 1'
#
loop_
_entity.id
_entity.type
_entity.pdbx_description
1 polymer ?
#
loop_
_entity_poly.entity_id
_entity_poly.type
_entity_poly.pdbx_seq_one_letter_code
_entity_poly.pdbx_strand_id
1 'polypeptide(L)' 'MDINELLHREQISLANAASATCAPSRRAHEGLARGYGARLNAAGFPHRPYPAGISVRLLSISAVHRDGRRIGRPCG' A
#
# COMPACT_ATOMS: atom_id res chain seq x y z
N MET A 1 12.03 -16.74 1.19
CA MET A 1 10.67 -16.30 1.55
C MET A 1 9.74 -16.92 0.54
N ASP A 2 8.75 -17.67 1.00
CA ASP A 2 7.77 -18.29 0.10
C ASP A 2 6.74 -17.25 -0.38
N ILE A 3 5.89 -17.68 -1.30
CA ILE A 3 4.85 -16.83 -1.92
C ILE A 3 3.86 -16.32 -0.87
N ASN A 4 3.48 -17.14 0.12
CA ASN A 4 2.47 -16.74 1.11
C ASN A 4 3.03 -15.65 2.04
N GLU A 5 4.28 -15.77 2.46
CA GLU A 5 4.92 -14.74 3.27
C GLU A 5 5.13 -13.43 2.49
N LEU A 6 5.45 -13.50 1.19
CA LEU A 6 5.52 -12.31 0.33
C LEU A 6 4.16 -11.61 0.20
N LEU A 7 3.09 -12.38 -0.03
CA LEU A 7 1.71 -11.86 -0.10
C LEU A 7 1.29 -11.24 1.22
N HIS A 8 1.53 -11.93 2.33
CA HIS A 8 1.17 -11.45 3.65
C HIS A 8 1.84 -10.11 3.96
N ARG A 9 3.14 -9.98 3.69
CA ARG A 9 3.89 -8.73 3.89
C ARG A 9 3.46 -7.60 2.96
N GLU A 10 3.10 -7.93 1.73
CA GLU A 10 2.53 -6.96 0.81
C GLU A 10 1.21 -6.41 1.35
N GLN A 11 0.28 -7.27 1.74
CA GLN A 11 -1.03 -6.88 2.24
C GLN A 11 -0.92 -6.05 3.52
N ILE A 12 -0.05 -6.42 4.45
CA ILE A 12 0.25 -5.62 5.64
C ILE A 12 0.78 -4.23 5.24
N SER A 13 1.71 -4.17 4.28
CA SER A 13 2.28 -2.90 3.82
C SER A 13 1.21 -2.01 3.16
N LEU A 14 0.29 -2.59 2.40
CA LEU A 14 -0.86 -1.87 1.83
C LEU A 14 -1.81 -1.35 2.90
N ALA A 15 -2.15 -2.18 3.89
CA ALA A 15 -3.00 -1.79 5.02
C ALA A 15 -2.37 -0.65 5.83
N ASN A 16 -1.06 -0.71 6.08
CA ASN A 16 -0.31 0.34 6.75
C ASN A 16 -0.23 1.63 5.92
N ALA A 17 -0.05 1.52 4.61
CA ALA A 17 -0.10 2.69 3.72
C ALA A 17 -1.50 3.36 3.72
N ALA A 18 -2.57 2.57 3.78
CA ALA A 18 -3.94 3.07 3.85
C ALA A 18 -4.25 3.76 5.19
N SER A 19 -3.74 3.24 6.30
CA SER A 19 -3.95 3.77 7.64
C SER A 19 -2.99 4.90 8.01
N ALA A 20 -1.84 5.02 7.33
CA ALA A 20 -0.82 6.02 7.60
C ALA A 20 -1.35 7.46 7.43
N THR A 21 -1.33 8.20 8.54
CA THR A 21 -1.77 9.60 8.58
C THR A 21 -0.71 10.56 8.04
N CYS A 22 0.58 10.24 8.19
CA CYS A 22 1.67 11.07 7.73
C CYS A 22 2.23 10.64 6.37
N ALA A 23 2.59 11.61 5.55
CA ALA A 23 3.03 11.39 4.16
C ALA A 23 4.30 10.53 4.04
N PRO A 24 5.36 10.74 4.85
CA PRO A 24 6.56 9.91 4.82
C PRO A 24 6.27 8.43 5.15
N SER A 25 5.50 8.16 6.22
CA SER A 25 5.11 6.79 6.60
C SER A 25 4.31 6.12 5.49
N ARG A 26 3.33 6.82 4.90
CA ARG A 26 2.58 6.28 3.77
C ARG A 26 3.48 5.92 2.59
N ARG A 27 4.40 6.80 2.20
CA ARG A 27 5.35 6.54 1.10
C ARG A 27 6.26 5.34 1.40
N ALA A 28 6.71 5.20 2.64
CA ALA A 28 7.53 4.06 3.06
C ALA A 28 6.75 2.74 2.93
N HIS A 29 5.52 2.69 3.44
CA HIS A 29 4.66 1.51 3.34
C HIS A 29 4.26 1.18 1.90
N GLU A 30 3.96 2.19 1.06
CA GLU A 30 3.74 2.01 -0.38
C GLU A 30 4.99 1.47 -1.09
N GLY A 31 6.18 1.94 -0.70
CA GLY A 31 7.46 1.45 -1.23
C GLY A 31 7.70 -0.03 -0.90
N LEU A 32 7.41 -0.42 0.34
CA LEU A 32 7.48 -1.83 0.77
C LEU A 32 6.49 -2.70 -0.01
N ALA A 33 5.23 -2.27 -0.13
CA ALA A 33 4.21 -2.98 -0.90
C ALA A 33 4.66 -3.20 -2.35
N ARG A 34 5.18 -2.16 -3.01
CA ARG A 34 5.73 -2.27 -4.38
C ARG A 34 6.91 -3.25 -4.45
N GLY A 35 7.80 -3.23 -3.46
CA GLY A 35 8.92 -4.17 -3.38
C GLY A 35 8.47 -5.62 -3.28
N TYR A 36 7.44 -5.90 -2.46
CA TYR A 36 6.89 -7.25 -2.34
C TYR A 36 6.14 -7.67 -3.62
N GLY A 37 5.32 -6.80 -4.21
CA GLY A 37 4.64 -7.06 -5.49
C GLY A 37 5.61 -7.35 -6.64
N ALA A 38 6.76 -6.65 -6.70
CA ALA A 38 7.80 -6.94 -7.68
C ALA A 38 8.41 -8.33 -7.50
N ARG A 39 8.60 -8.79 -6.26
CA ARG A 39 9.10 -10.14 -5.96
C ARG A 39 8.06 -11.21 -6.27
N LEU A 40 6.78 -10.94 -6.05
CA LEU A 40 5.68 -11.83 -6.44
C LEU A 40 5.61 -12.01 -7.96
N ASN A 41 5.72 -10.91 -8.71
CA ASN A 41 5.78 -10.95 -10.17
C ASN A 41 7.00 -11.75 -10.67
N ALA A 42 8.17 -11.52 -10.06
CA ALA A 42 9.38 -12.28 -10.40
C ALA A 42 9.26 -13.78 -10.07
N ALA A 43 8.45 -14.13 -9.07
CA ALA A 43 8.13 -15.52 -8.72
C ALA A 43 7.06 -16.16 -9.61
N GLY A 44 6.52 -15.43 -10.60
CA GLY A 44 5.44 -15.90 -11.47
C GLY A 44 4.07 -15.98 -10.80
N PHE A 45 3.91 -15.37 -9.62
CA PHE A 45 2.62 -15.33 -8.95
C PHE A 45 1.71 -14.31 -9.65
N PRO A 46 0.47 -14.67 -10.04
CA PRO A 46 -0.46 -13.77 -10.70
C PRO A 46 -0.88 -12.67 -9.73
N HIS A 47 -0.18 -11.54 -9.83
CA HIS A 47 -0.30 -10.39 -8.96
C HIS A 47 -0.63 -9.16 -9.80
N ARG A 48 -1.62 -8.37 -9.39
CA ARG A 48 -1.95 -7.13 -10.09
C ARG A 48 -0.96 -6.05 -9.62
N PRO A 49 -0.09 -5.53 -10.52
CA PRO A 49 0.93 -4.57 -10.11
C PRO A 49 0.26 -3.37 -9.45
N TYR A 50 0.74 -3.02 -8.25
CA TYR A 50 0.26 -1.84 -7.56
C TYR A 50 0.58 -0.63 -8.44
N PRO A 51 -0.44 0.08 -8.97
CA PRO A 51 -0.19 1.13 -9.96
C PRO A 51 0.64 2.23 -9.31
N ALA A 52 1.79 2.50 -9.92
CA ALA A 52 2.71 3.54 -9.48
C ALA A 52 1.99 4.90 -9.58
N GLY A 53 1.48 5.40 -8.45
CA GLY A 53 0.85 6.72 -8.36
C GLY A 53 -0.58 6.74 -7.80
N ILE A 54 -1.23 5.60 -7.59
CA ILE A 54 -2.53 5.58 -6.91
C ILE A 54 -2.28 5.46 -5.41
N SER A 55 -2.74 6.42 -4.60
CA SER A 55 -2.80 6.24 -3.15
C SER A 55 -3.80 5.12 -2.82
N VAL A 56 -3.46 4.21 -1.89
CA VAL A 56 -4.30 3.07 -1.49
C VAL A 56 -5.75 3.48 -1.16
N ARG A 57 -5.95 4.75 -0.77
CA ARG A 57 -7.28 5.38 -0.61
C ARG A 57 -8.22 5.22 -1.80
N LEU A 58 -7.74 5.12 -3.04
CA LEU A 58 -8.59 4.98 -4.22
C LEU A 58 -9.12 3.54 -4.42
N LEU A 59 -8.53 2.53 -3.77
CA LEU A 59 -8.96 1.13 -3.87
C LEU A 59 -10.07 0.77 -2.86
N SER A 60 -10.50 1.71 -2.02
CA SER A 60 -11.66 1.54 -1.12
C SER A 60 -12.94 2.17 -1.69
N ILE A 61 -13.35 1.80 -2.90
CA ILE A 61 -14.72 2.10 -3.37
C ILE A 61 -15.65 1.08 -2.69
N SER A 62 -16.01 1.36 -1.44
CA SER A 62 -17.23 0.87 -0.74
C SER A 62 -17.38 1.42 0.69
N ALA A 63 -16.37 2.12 1.26
CA ALA A 63 -16.52 2.74 2.58
C ALA A 63 -16.87 4.22 2.45
N VAL A 64 -18.16 4.50 2.42
CA VAL A 64 -18.74 5.85 2.52
C VAL A 64 -18.26 6.53 3.82
N HIS A 65 -17.81 7.78 3.67
CA HIS A 65 -17.79 8.86 4.66
C HIS A 65 -16.65 8.93 5.70
N ARG A 66 -15.64 9.76 5.40
CA ARG A 66 -15.26 10.85 6.32
C ARG A 66 -14.55 11.99 5.58
N ASP A 67 -15.29 13.08 5.57
CA ASP A 67 -14.95 14.46 5.32
C ASP A 67 -13.48 14.90 5.46
N GLY A 68 -13.11 15.87 4.63
CA GLY A 68 -12.08 16.87 4.94
C GLY A 68 -10.64 16.53 4.55
N ARG A 69 -10.24 16.97 3.35
CA ARG A 69 -8.91 17.53 3.01
C ARG A 69 -7.83 17.35 4.10
N ARG A 70 -7.02 16.29 4.03
CA ARG A 70 -5.77 16.18 4.82
C ARG A 70 -4.56 16.22 3.90
N ILE A 71 -4.14 17.45 3.61
CA ILE A 71 -2.74 17.76 3.29
C ILE A 71 -1.86 17.02 4.29
N GLY A 72 -0.98 16.14 3.78
CA GLY A 72 -0.19 15.23 4.60
C GLY A 72 0.55 15.99 5.69
N ARG A 73 0.19 15.75 6.96
CA ARG A 73 0.93 16.32 8.07
C ARG A 73 2.34 15.71 8.05
N PRO A 74 3.41 16.51 8.23
CA PRO A 74 4.73 15.96 8.51
C PRO A 74 4.62 15.08 9.76
N CYS A 75 5.25 13.90 9.74
CA CYS A 75 5.37 13.10 10.95
C CYS A 75 6.24 13.93 11.92
N GLY A 76 5.71 14.28 13.08
CA GLY A 76 6.43 14.91 14.19
C GLY A 76 6.43 13.95 15.36
#